data_AF-A0A2N1TES1-F1
#
_entry.id   AF-A0A2N1TES1-F1
#
_cell.length_a   1.000
_cell.length_b   1.000
_cell.length_c   1.000
_cell.angle_alpha   90.00
_cell.angle_beta   90.00
_cell.angle_gamma   90.00
#
_symmetry.space_group_name_H-M   'P 1'
#
loop_
_entity.id
_entity.type
_entity.pdbx_description
1 polymer ?
#
loop_
_entity_poly.entity_id
_entity_poly.type
_entity_poly.pdbx_seq_one_letter_code
_entity_poly.pdbx_strand_id
1 'polypeptide(L)' 'MSEFISVIFCRRCTSRYVDISQWSDEGNAILQCRSCGYREELKGFTLGRCRVSNVELQSARDTMAKKNKYEK' A
#
# COMPACT_ATOMS: atom_id res chain seq x y z
N MET A 1 -10.99 -17.93 8.43
CA MET A 1 -10.73 -16.55 8.91
C MET A 1 -10.44 -15.68 7.71
N SER A 2 -10.91 -14.44 7.70
CA SER A 2 -10.67 -13.52 6.57
C SER A 2 -9.88 -12.34 7.10
N GLU A 3 -8.68 -12.13 6.59
CA GLU A 3 -7.88 -10.97 6.93
C GLU A 3 -8.19 -9.85 5.95
N PHE A 4 -8.52 -8.68 6.47
CA PHE A 4 -8.61 -7.46 5.67
C PHE A 4 -7.22 -6.85 5.64
N ILE A 5 -6.59 -6.81 4.46
CA ILE A 5 -5.21 -6.36 4.31
C ILE A 5 -5.19 -5.17 3.37
N SER A 6 -4.59 -4.07 3.83
CA SER A 6 -4.21 -2.97 2.97
C SER A 6 -3.08 -3.45 2.04
N VAL A 7 -3.34 -3.51 0.73
CA VAL A 7 -2.43 -4.09 -0.28
C VAL A 7 -1.27 -3.13 -0.64
N ILE A 8 -1.12 -2.01 0.06
CA ILE A 8 -0.03 -1.06 -0.17
C ILE A 8 1.15 -1.40 0.74
N PHE A 9 2.28 -1.70 0.12
CA PHE A 9 3.56 -1.91 0.80
C PHE A 9 4.45 -0.67 0.65
N CYS A 10 5.17 -0.33 1.71
CA CYS A 10 6.19 0.70 1.64
C CYS A 10 7.38 0.19 0.81
N ARG A 11 7.65 0.80 -0.35
CA ARG A 11 8.80 0.40 -1.19
C ARG A 11 10.17 0.64 -0.54
N ARG A 12 10.25 1.49 0.50
CA ARG A 12 11.51 1.76 1.22
C ARG A 12 11.89 0.67 2.21
N CYS A 13 10.94 0.21 3.03
CA CYS A 13 11.21 -0.75 4.11
C CYS A 13 10.38 -2.04 4.04
N THR A 14 9.66 -2.24 2.93
CA THR A 14 8.77 -3.39 2.64
C THR A 14 7.65 -3.65 3.65
N SER A 15 7.43 -2.72 4.58
CA SER A 15 6.38 -2.81 5.59
C SER A 15 4.98 -2.75 4.98
N ARG A 16 4.10 -3.61 5.49
CA ARG A 16 2.65 -3.64 5.21
C ARG A 16 1.85 -2.59 5.99
N TYR A 17 2.47 -1.91 6.95
CA TYR A 17 1.80 -0.92 7.78
C TYR A 17 1.84 0.45 7.10
N VAL A 18 1.04 0.60 6.06
CA VAL A 18 0.80 1.87 5.36
C VAL A 18 -0.63 2.32 5.62
N ASP A 19 -0.78 3.57 5.99
CA ASP A 19 -2.06 4.18 6.35
C ASP A 19 -2.20 5.57 5.71
N ILE A 20 -3.40 6.15 5.73
CA ILE A 20 -3.62 7.55 5.32
C ILE A 20 -3.46 8.43 6.57
N SER A 21 -2.45 9.29 6.60
CA SER A 21 -2.23 10.17 7.75
C SER A 21 -3.08 11.44 7.71
N GLN A 22 -3.34 11.97 6.51
CA GLN A 22 -4.10 13.20 6.29
C GLN A 22 -4.55 13.30 4.83
N TRP A 23 -5.34 14.31 4.52
CA TRP A 23 -5.71 14.71 3.16
C TRP A 23 -5.04 16.05 2.84
N SER A 24 -4.58 16.25 1.61
CA SER A 24 -4.09 17.54 1.14
C SER A 24 -5.25 18.49 0.84
N ASP A 25 -4.94 19.78 0.65
CA ASP A 25 -5.95 20.81 0.32
C ASP A 25 -6.63 20.54 -1.04
N GLU A 26 -5.97 19.80 -1.92
CA GLU A 26 -6.50 19.33 -3.21
C GLU A 26 -7.39 18.07 -3.07
N GLY A 27 -7.53 17.53 -1.85
CA GLY A 27 -8.32 16.33 -1.58
C GLY A 27 -7.61 15.02 -1.91
N ASN A 28 -6.28 15.01 -2.04
CA ASN A 28 -5.51 13.78 -2.25
C ASN A 28 -5.12 13.15 -0.90
N ALA A 29 -5.05 11.82 -0.83
CA ALA A 29 -4.67 11.12 0.39
C ALA A 29 -3.14 11.14 0.57
N ILE A 30 -2.67 11.48 1.78
CA ILE A 30 -1.25 11.36 2.14
C ILE A 30 -1.00 10.00 2.79
N LEU A 31 -0.32 9.13 2.08
CA LEU A 31 0.13 7.84 2.58
C LEU A 31 1.27 8.02 3.57
N GLN A 32 1.25 7.26 4.67
CA GLN A 32 2.33 7.20 5.64
C GLN A 32 2.65 5.74 5.98
N CYS A 33 3.92 5.36 5.85
CA CYS A 33 4.42 4.13 6.42
C CYS A 33 4.62 4.29 7.94
N ARG A 34 3.89 3.51 8.73
CA ARG A 34 4.00 3.52 10.20
C ARG A 34 5.32 2.92 10.71
N SER A 35 6.05 2.19 9.87
CA SER A 35 7.32 1.55 10.26
C SER A 35 8.56 2.41 10.04
N CYS A 36 8.64 3.16 8.94
CA CYS A 36 9.82 4.01 8.65
C CYS A 36 9.49 5.50 8.54
N GLY A 37 8.22 5.88 8.69
CA GLY A 37 7.77 7.27 8.62
C GLY A 37 7.66 7.86 7.21
N TYR A 38 8.07 7.12 6.16
CA TYR A 38 7.99 7.62 4.78
C TYR A 38 6.58 8.04 4.40
N ARG A 39 6.44 9.17 3.71
CA ARG A 39 5.18 9.73 3.25
C ARG A 39 5.19 9.96 1.75
N GLU A 40 4.03 9.79 1.13
CA GLU A 40 3.82 10.02 -0.30
C GLU A 40 2.37 10.44 -0.57
N GLU A 41 2.15 11.35 -1.51
CA GLU A 41 0.80 11.75 -1.93
C GLU A 41 0.23 10.76 -2.96
N LEU A 42 -0.98 10.25 -2.73
CA LEU A 42 -1.69 9.37 -3.65
C LEU A 42 -2.63 10.18 -4.53
N LYS A 43 -2.34 10.24 -5.83
CA LYS A 43 -3.15 10.94 -6.85
C LYS A 43 -3.80 9.95 -7.79
N GLY A 44 -5.07 10.19 -8.16
CA GLY A 44 -5.81 9.41 -9.17
C GLY A 44 -6.22 7.99 -8.76
N PHE A 45 -5.96 7.58 -7.51
CA PHE A 45 -6.34 6.28 -6.96
C PHE A 45 -6.94 6.42 -5.55
N THR A 46 -7.68 5.39 -5.11
CA THR A 46 -8.24 5.31 -3.75
C THR A 46 -7.77 4.05 -3.03
N LEU A 47 -7.88 4.06 -1.71
CA LEU A 47 -7.55 2.97 -0.81
C LEU A 47 -8.84 2.37 -0.23
N GLY A 48 -9.19 1.18 -0.70
CA GLY A 48 -10.31 0.39 -0.18
C GLY A 48 -9.83 -0.79 0.67
N ARG A 49 -10.69 -1.25 1.59
CA ARG A 49 -10.52 -2.55 2.26
C ARG A 49 -11.23 -3.62 1.45
N CYS A 50 -10.49 -4.59 0.94
CA CYS A 50 -11.05 -5.78 0.31
C CYS A 50 -10.81 -7.02 1.19
N ARG A 51 -11.68 -8.02 1.01
CA ARG A 51 -11.49 -9.35 1.60
C ARG A 51 -10.66 -10.16 0.62
N VAL A 52 -9.49 -10.61 1.06
CA VAL A 52 -8.58 -11.42 0.24
C VAL A 52 -8.25 -12.73 0.97
N SER A 53 -8.01 -13.78 0.20
CA SER A 53 -7.51 -15.07 0.68
C SER A 53 -6.00 -15.00 0.96
N ASN A 54 -5.49 -15.96 1.75
CA ASN A 54 -4.05 -16.08 2.01
C ASN A 54 -3.23 -16.30 0.73
N VAL A 55 -3.80 -16.97 -0.26
CA VAL A 55 -3.14 -17.23 -1.56
C VAL A 55 -2.99 -15.93 -2.35
N GLU A 56 -4.04 -15.10 -2.42
CA GLU A 56 -3.98 -13.79 -3.07
C GLU A 56 -3.00 -12.86 -2.37
N LEU A 57 -2.97 -12.90 -1.03
CA LEU A 57 -2.01 -12.14 -0.24
C LEU A 57 -0.56 -12.53 -0.56
N GLN A 58 -0.26 -13.84 -0.55
CA GLN A 58 1.08 -14.32 -0.85
C GLN A 58 1.49 -13.95 -2.28
N SER A 59 0.59 -14.12 -3.23
CA SER A 59 0.80 -13.73 -4.63
C SER A 59 1.14 -12.25 -4.74
N ALA A 60 0.39 -11.36 -4.08
CA ALA A 60 0.65 -9.92 -4.08
C ALA A 60 2.04 -9.55 -3.51
N ARG A 61 2.53 -10.30 -2.52
CA ARG A 61 3.88 -10.12 -1.96
C ARG A 61 4.97 -10.56 -2.94
N ASP A 62 4.75 -11.69 -3.61
CA ASP A 62 5.72 -12.27 -4.54
C ASP A 62 5.80 -11.48 -5.86
N THR A 63 4.66 -10.93 -6.31
CA THR A 63 4.54 -10.09 -7.51
C THR A 63 4.55 -8.59 -7.22
N MET A 64 4.93 -8.19 -6.00
CA MET A 64 5.07 -6.78 -5.64
C MET A 64 5.98 -6.09 -6.66
N ALA A 65 5.48 -5.00 -7.24
CA ALA A 65 6.24 -4.22 -8.22
C ALA A 65 7.53 -3.67 -7.60
N LYS A 66 8.65 -3.94 -8.28
CA LYS A 66 9.99 -3.47 -7.91
C LYS A 66 10.57 -2.71 -9.09
N LYS A 67 11.50 -1.79 -8.82
CA LYS A 67 12.24 -1.12 -9.89
C LYS A 67 12.85 -2.18 -10.81
N ASN A 68 12.54 -2.12 -12.11
CA ASN A 68 12.93 -3.08 -13.16
C ASN A 68 12.27 -4.47 -13.11
N LYS A 69 11.24 -4.68 -12.27
CA LYS A 69 10.47 -5.94 -12.22
C LYS A 69 8.99 -5.67 -11.93
N TYR A 70 8.11 -6.02 -12.87
CA TYR A 70 6.64 -5.80 -12.81
C TYR A 70 6.16 -4.34 -12.82
N GLU A 71 7.03 -3.37 -12.51
CA GLU A 71 6.86 -1.95 -12.83
C GLU A 71 7.39 -1.76 -14.27
N LYS A 72 6.52 -1.87 -15.28
CA LYS A 72 6.83 -1.50 -16.66
C LYS A 72 6.31 -0.10 -16.93
#